data_AF-A0A096CQE3-F1
#
_entry.id   AF-A0A096CQE3-F1
#
_cell.length_a   1.000
_cell.length_b   1.000
_cell.length_c   1.000
_cell.angle_alpha   90.00
_cell.angle_beta   90.00
_cell.angle_gamma   90.00
#
_symmetry.space_group_name_H-M   'P 1'
#
loop_
_entity.id
_entity.type
_entity.pdbx_description
1 polymer ?
#
loop_
_entity_poly.entity_id
_entity_poly.type
_entity_poly.pdbx_seq_one_letter_code
_entity_poly.pdbx_strand_id
1 'polypeptide(L)'
;MSQLSNLSPMYDELKERYDSLIDTDVAEAFSLMKLASSLQASYETELAELNRELVKQERKARAMHAFISRSSSAKVNDGDRNALCDSRVMKEWEQHESIQKACRLLEIAIKFISRVYYDCKLVYENCCRAMRDTVKGDMLVGHD
;
A
#
# COMPACT_ATOMS: atom_id res chain seq x y z
N MET A 1 9.74 9.28 -6.63
CA MET A 1 10.44 8.94 -5.36
C MET A 1 10.18 9.94 -4.23
N SER A 2 9.74 11.19 -4.46
CA SER A 2 9.57 12.20 -3.38
C SER A 2 8.31 12.05 -2.52
N GLN A 3 7.33 11.23 -2.90
CA GLN A 3 6.11 11.05 -2.09
C GLN A 3 6.25 9.91 -1.07
N LEU A 4 6.84 8.78 -1.44
CA LEU A 4 7.14 7.66 -0.53
C LEU A 4 7.96 8.06 0.70
N SER A 5 8.92 8.98 0.56
CA SER A 5 9.73 9.48 1.68
C SER A 5 8.91 10.23 2.73
N ASN A 6 7.79 10.84 2.32
CA ASN A 6 6.89 11.54 3.23
C ASN A 6 5.83 10.61 3.83
N LEU A 7 5.58 9.47 3.17
CA LEU A 7 4.60 8.48 3.59
C LEU A 7 5.15 7.46 4.61
N SER A 8 6.46 7.24 4.64
CA SER A 8 7.08 6.33 5.62
C SER A 8 6.94 6.82 7.06
N PRO A 9 7.25 8.10 7.40
CA PRO A 9 7.11 8.57 8.78
C PRO A 9 5.67 8.51 9.30
N MET A 10 4.69 8.81 8.44
CA MET A 10 3.27 8.72 8.81
C MET A 10 2.81 7.27 9.01
N TYR A 11 3.37 6.33 8.25
CA TYR A 11 3.11 4.90 8.44
C TYR A 11 3.72 4.40 9.74
N ASP A 12 4.95 4.80 10.05
CA ASP A 12 5.63 4.45 11.29
C ASP A 12 4.89 5.04 12.51
N GLU A 13 4.45 6.30 12.42
CA GLU A 13 3.61 6.94 13.44
C GLU A 13 2.28 6.19 13.63
N LEU A 14 1.59 5.84 12.54
CA LEU A 14 0.34 5.07 12.60
C LEU A 14 0.55 3.75 13.33
N LYS A 15 1.65 3.04 13.01
CA LYS A 15 1.99 1.76 13.61
C LYS A 15 2.28 1.88 15.11
N GLU A 16 3.13 2.82 15.51
CA GLU A 16 3.49 3.03 16.92
C GLU A 16 2.27 3.40 17.78
N ARG A 17 1.42 4.27 17.25
CA ARG A 17 0.19 4.69 17.93
C ARG A 17 -0.84 3.56 18.01
N TYR A 18 -1.00 2.79 16.94
CA TYR A 18 -1.88 1.62 16.94
C TYR A 18 -1.41 0.54 17.92
N ASP A 19 -0.10 0.28 18.00
CA ASP A 19 0.47 -0.69 18.96
C ASP A 19 0.25 -0.26 20.42
N SER A 20 0.00 1.04 20.66
CA SER A 20 -0.28 1.62 21.98
C SER A 20 -1.76 1.89 22.24
N LEU A 21 -2.66 1.53 21.31
CA LEU A 21 -4.09 1.81 21.43
C LEU A 21 -4.71 0.96 22.56
N ILE A 22 -5.49 1.62 23.41
CA ILE A 22 -6.28 0.98 24.46
C ILE A 22 -7.73 0.89 23.97
N ASP A 23 -8.39 -0.25 24.17
CA ASP A 23 -9.76 -0.54 23.70
C ASP A 23 -10.86 0.39 24.26
N THR A 24 -10.52 1.30 25.18
CA THR A 24 -11.42 2.31 25.74
C THR A 24 -11.11 3.73 25.28
N ASP A 25 -10.01 3.94 24.54
CA ASP A 25 -9.60 5.27 24.08
C ASP A 25 -10.30 5.64 22.77
N VAL A 26 -11.49 6.21 22.91
CA VAL A 26 -12.35 6.62 21.79
C VAL A 26 -11.71 7.71 20.93
N ALA A 27 -11.01 8.64 21.57
CA ALA A 27 -10.43 9.79 20.88
C ALA A 27 -9.25 9.34 20.00
N GLU A 28 -8.38 8.48 20.55
CA GLU A 28 -7.26 7.94 19.80
C GLU A 28 -7.72 6.97 18.71
N ALA A 29 -8.71 6.11 18.98
CA ALA A 29 -9.28 5.24 17.96
C ALA A 29 -9.85 6.05 16.77
N PHE A 30 -10.60 7.12 17.04
CA PHE A 30 -11.12 7.98 15.97
C PHE A 30 -10.00 8.73 15.21
N SER A 31 -8.98 9.20 15.93
CA SER A 31 -7.80 9.84 15.33
C SER A 31 -7.07 8.88 14.39
N LEU A 32 -6.81 7.65 14.83
CA LEU A 32 -6.17 6.59 14.04
C LEU A 32 -6.99 6.20 12.82
N MET A 33 -8.33 6.13 12.93
CA MET A 33 -9.20 5.90 11.77
C MET A 33 -9.01 6.98 10.70
N LYS A 34 -8.97 8.26 11.09
CA LYS A 34 -8.79 9.36 10.15
C LYS A 34 -7.41 9.31 9.48
N LEU A 35 -6.37 9.06 10.27
CA LEU A 35 -5.00 8.92 9.77
C LEU A 35 -4.90 7.74 8.80
N ALA A 36 -5.39 6.56 9.18
CA ALA A 36 -5.38 5.37 8.36
C ALA A 36 -6.14 5.58 7.04
N SER A 37 -7.34 6.17 7.07
CA SER A 37 -8.12 6.46 5.86
C SER A 37 -7.38 7.38 4.89
N SER A 38 -6.78 8.46 5.40
CA SER A 38 -5.96 9.37 4.57
C SER A 38 -4.73 8.67 3.99
N LEU A 39 -4.02 7.91 4.82
CA LEU A 39 -2.79 7.24 4.43
C LEU A 39 -3.06 6.14 3.39
N GLN A 40 -4.16 5.40 3.55
CA GLN A 40 -4.57 4.36 2.61
C GLN A 40 -4.74 4.93 1.20
N ALA A 41 -5.46 6.04 1.06
CA ALA A 41 -5.69 6.68 -0.24
C ALA A 41 -4.37 7.13 -0.91
N SER A 42 -3.42 7.65 -0.13
CA SER A 42 -2.10 8.03 -0.65
C SER A 42 -1.29 6.83 -1.12
N TYR A 43 -1.27 5.74 -0.34
CA TYR A 43 -0.56 4.52 -0.71
C TYR A 43 -1.18 3.81 -1.93
N GLU A 44 -2.52 3.79 -2.04
CA GLU A 44 -3.21 3.25 -3.21
C GLU A 44 -2.90 4.05 -4.49
N THR A 45 -2.78 5.37 -4.38
CA THR A 45 -2.38 6.24 -5.49
C THR A 45 -0.96 5.94 -5.96
N GLU A 46 0.01 5.87 -5.04
CA GLU A 46 1.40 5.55 -5.36
C GLU A 46 1.51 4.13 -5.96
N LEU A 47 0.77 3.15 -5.41
CA LEU A 47 0.73 1.79 -5.96
C LEU A 47 0.21 1.78 -7.40
N ALA A 48 -0.83 2.56 -7.70
CA ALA A 48 -1.36 2.69 -9.06
C ALA A 48 -0.32 3.30 -10.02
N GLU A 49 0.45 4.28 -9.58
CA GLU A 49 1.52 4.88 -10.37
C GLU A 49 2.67 3.89 -10.63
N LEU A 50 3.12 3.17 -9.59
CA LEU A 50 4.17 2.15 -9.73
C LEU A 50 3.73 0.99 -10.62
N ASN A 51 2.46 0.57 -10.55
CA ASN A 51 1.94 -0.45 -11.46
C ASN A 51 1.95 0.01 -12.93
N ARG A 52 1.68 1.29 -13.20
CA ARG A 52 1.83 1.83 -14.57
C ARG A 52 3.29 1.81 -15.02
N GLU A 53 4.22 2.16 -14.12
CA GLU A 53 5.64 2.13 -14.44
C GLU A 53 6.16 0.70 -14.64
N LEU A 54 5.68 -0.27 -13.85
CA LEU A 54 5.99 -1.68 -14.00
C LEU A 54 5.65 -2.18 -15.41
N VAL A 55 4.45 -1.89 -15.90
CA VAL A 55 4.01 -2.27 -17.25
C VAL A 55 4.86 -1.60 -18.33
N LYS A 56 5.23 -0.32 -18.16
CA LYS A 56 6.13 0.36 -19.10
C LYS A 56 7.51 -0.31 -19.12
N GLN A 57 8.03 -0.66 -17.95
CA GLN A 57 9.33 -1.29 -17.82
C GLN A 57 9.34 -2.70 -18.40
N GLU A 58 8.27 -3.47 -18.23
CA GLU A 58 8.09 -4.78 -18.86
C GLU A 58 8.14 -4.68 -20.39
N ARG A 59 7.44 -3.68 -20.95
CA ARG A 59 7.46 -3.41 -22.40
C ARG A 59 8.86 -3.07 -22.89
N LYS A 60 9.62 -2.25 -22.14
CA LYS A 60 11.01 -1.91 -22.47
C LYS A 60 11.91 -3.14 -22.45
N ALA A 61 11.83 -3.97 -21.42
CA ALA A 61 12.62 -5.19 -21.29
C ALA A 61 12.35 -6.17 -22.45
N ARG A 62 11.08 -6.39 -22.79
CA ARG A 62 10.67 -7.22 -23.94
C ARG A 62 11.15 -6.65 -25.28
N ALA A 63 11.05 -5.35 -25.48
CA ALA A 63 11.53 -4.68 -26.70
C ALA A 63 13.05 -4.78 -26.85
N MET A 64 13.80 -4.58 -25.75
CA MET A 64 15.24 -4.75 -25.72
C MET A 64 15.63 -6.19 -26.05
N HIS A 65 14.97 -7.18 -25.41
CA HIS A 65 15.21 -8.59 -25.69
C HIS A 65 15.00 -8.93 -27.18
N ALA A 66 13.88 -8.48 -27.76
CA ALA A 66 13.59 -8.70 -29.18
C ALA A 66 14.63 -8.04 -30.10
N PHE A 67 15.06 -6.83 -29.77
CA PHE A 67 16.09 -6.12 -30.52
C PHE A 67 17.43 -6.85 -30.51
N ILE A 68 17.89 -7.31 -29.33
CA ILE A 68 19.14 -8.06 -29.20
C ILE A 68 19.05 -9.44 -29.83
N SER A 69 17.94 -10.14 -29.65
CA SER A 69 17.73 -11.47 -30.24
C SER A 69 17.85 -11.41 -31.76
N ARG A 70 17.13 -10.48 -32.41
CA ARG A 70 17.21 -10.27 -33.85
C ARG A 70 18.59 -9.83 -34.34
N SER A 71 19.29 -9.01 -33.55
CA SER A 71 20.58 -8.43 -33.95
C SER A 71 21.75 -9.41 -33.78
N SER A 72 21.60 -10.43 -32.94
CA SER A 72 22.67 -11.35 -32.59
C SER A 72 22.68 -12.64 -33.42
N SER A 73 21.54 -13.06 -33.97
CA SER A 73 21.46 -14.21 -34.87
C SER A 73 20.22 -14.19 -35.75
N ALA A 74 20.33 -14.72 -36.98
CA ALA A 74 19.18 -15.01 -37.82
C ALA A 74 18.41 -16.26 -37.35
N LYS A 75 19.03 -17.10 -36.52
CA LYS A 75 18.38 -18.25 -35.87
C LYS A 75 17.78 -17.80 -34.54
N VAL A 76 16.46 -17.88 -34.44
CA VAL A 76 15.68 -17.41 -33.27
C VAL A 76 16.23 -17.94 -31.95
N ASN A 77 16.47 -19.26 -31.85
CA ASN A 77 16.94 -19.87 -30.59
C ASN A 77 18.33 -19.39 -30.15
N ASP A 78 19.24 -19.16 -31.10
CA ASP A 78 20.59 -18.67 -30.77
C ASP A 78 20.54 -17.19 -30.42
N GLY A 79 19.68 -16.41 -31.12
CA GLY A 79 19.43 -15.02 -30.82
C GLY A 79 18.84 -14.83 -29.42
N ASP A 80 17.83 -15.62 -29.06
CA ASP A 80 17.20 -15.56 -27.74
C ASP A 80 18.17 -15.92 -26.62
N ARG A 81 19.01 -16.96 -26.81
CA ARG A 81 20.06 -17.31 -25.84
C ARG A 81 21.06 -16.18 -25.62
N ASN A 82 21.47 -15.50 -26.70
CA ASN A 82 22.37 -14.36 -26.60
C ASN A 82 21.69 -13.16 -25.93
N ALA A 83 20.41 -12.91 -26.23
CA ALA A 83 19.64 -11.85 -25.60
C ALA A 83 19.45 -12.07 -24.10
N LEU A 84 19.20 -13.31 -23.67
CA LEU A 84 19.08 -13.66 -22.25
C LEU A 84 20.35 -13.39 -21.44
N CYS A 85 21.52 -13.46 -22.08
CA CYS A 85 22.81 -13.17 -21.46
C CYS A 85 23.31 -11.73 -21.71
N ASP A 86 22.57 -10.91 -22.46
CA ASP A 86 22.98 -9.53 -22.74
C ASP A 86 22.72 -8.64 -21.52
N SER A 87 23.76 -7.93 -21.09
CA SER A 87 23.71 -7.09 -19.89
C SER A 87 22.66 -5.98 -19.95
N ARG A 88 22.30 -5.50 -21.15
CA ARG A 88 21.24 -4.49 -21.31
C ARG A 88 19.87 -5.11 -21.07
N VAL A 89 19.64 -6.31 -21.58
CA VAL A 89 18.38 -7.05 -21.36
C VAL A 89 18.23 -7.39 -19.88
N MET A 90 19.29 -7.91 -19.25
CA MET A 90 19.30 -8.20 -17.82
C MET A 90 19.01 -6.95 -16.99
N LYS A 91 19.66 -5.82 -17.27
CA LYS A 91 19.42 -4.55 -16.57
C LYS A 91 17.95 -4.08 -16.64
N GLU A 92 17.31 -4.20 -17.79
CA GLU A 92 15.90 -3.79 -17.92
C GLU A 92 14.97 -4.71 -17.12
N TRP A 93 15.29 -6.01 -17.03
CA TRP A 93 14.55 -6.98 -16.20
C TRP A 93 14.80 -6.80 -14.70
N GLU A 94 16.03 -6.49 -14.29
CA GLU A 94 16.37 -6.14 -12.90
C GLU A 94 15.57 -4.90 -12.44
N GLN A 95 15.47 -3.88 -13.31
CA GLN A 95 14.67 -2.70 -13.02
C GLN A 95 13.17 -3.05 -12.90
N HIS A 96 12.65 -3.92 -13.75
CA HIS A 96 11.28 -4.43 -13.66
C HIS A 96 11.05 -5.15 -12.33
N GLU A 97 11.96 -6.04 -11.93
CA GLU A 97 11.88 -6.76 -10.66
C GLU A 97 11.93 -5.81 -9.45
N SER A 98 12.79 -4.79 -9.50
CA SER A 98 12.87 -3.78 -8.45
C SER A 98 11.54 -3.03 -8.28
N ILE A 99 10.89 -2.64 -9.38
CA ILE A 99 9.57 -1.99 -9.33
C ILE A 99 8.52 -2.96 -8.79
N GLN A 100 8.54 -4.23 -9.24
CA GLN A 100 7.60 -5.25 -8.77
C GLN A 100 7.71 -5.47 -7.26
N LYS A 101 8.94 -5.49 -6.72
CA LYS A 101 9.18 -5.58 -5.28
C LYS A 101 8.61 -4.37 -4.55
N ALA A 102 8.76 -3.17 -5.09
CA ALA A 102 8.17 -1.95 -4.50
C ALA A 102 6.63 -2.02 -4.48
N CYS A 103 5.98 -2.48 -5.56
CA CYS A 103 4.53 -2.69 -5.58
C CYS A 103 4.08 -3.64 -4.46
N ARG A 104 4.76 -4.78 -4.28
CA ARG A 104 4.43 -5.75 -3.22
C ARG A 104 4.54 -5.16 -1.81
N LEU A 105 5.55 -4.34 -1.56
CA LEU A 105 5.72 -3.67 -0.25
C LEU A 105 4.57 -2.69 0.02
N LEU A 106 4.17 -1.91 -0.99
CA LEU A 106 3.02 -1.01 -0.86
C LEU A 106 1.70 -1.77 -0.63
N GLU A 107 1.47 -2.88 -1.33
CA GLU A 107 0.28 -3.72 -1.11
C GLU A 107 0.20 -4.24 0.32
N ILE A 108 1.34 -4.64 0.91
CA ILE A 108 1.41 -5.08 2.30
C ILE A 108 1.08 -3.92 3.25
N ALA A 109 1.65 -2.74 3.00
CA ALA A 109 1.36 -1.54 3.80
C ALA A 109 -0.12 -1.14 3.73
N ILE A 110 -0.73 -1.15 2.55
CA ILE A 110 -2.17 -0.86 2.35
C ILE A 110 -3.03 -1.83 3.15
N LYS A 111 -2.72 -3.13 3.11
CA LYS A 111 -3.45 -4.14 3.89
C LYS A 111 -3.35 -3.89 5.40
N PHE A 112 -2.16 -3.52 5.88
CA PHE A 112 -1.96 -3.16 7.28
C PHE A 112 -2.80 -1.93 7.66
N ILE A 113 -2.72 -0.85 6.87
CA ILE A 113 -3.49 0.39 7.12
C ILE A 113 -4.99 0.11 7.14
N SER A 114 -5.47 -0.69 6.19
CA SER A 114 -6.88 -1.09 6.13
C SER A 114 -7.31 -1.85 7.39
N ARG A 115 -6.48 -2.76 7.88
CA ARG A 115 -6.75 -3.46 9.16
C ARG A 115 -6.81 -2.48 10.32
N VAL A 116 -5.84 -1.58 10.46
CA VAL A 116 -5.82 -0.56 11.52
C VAL A 116 -7.12 0.26 11.50
N TYR A 117 -7.57 0.69 10.32
CA TYR A 117 -8.82 1.43 10.18
C TYR A 117 -10.03 0.64 10.73
N TYR A 118 -10.17 -0.64 10.35
CA TYR A 118 -11.29 -1.47 10.80
C TYR A 118 -11.25 -1.78 12.29
N ASP A 119 -10.06 -2.07 12.83
CA ASP A 119 -9.89 -2.36 14.25
C ASP A 119 -10.23 -1.12 15.10
N CYS A 120 -9.71 0.06 14.71
CA CYS A 120 -10.02 1.32 15.40
C CYS A 120 -11.50 1.69 15.28
N LYS A 121 -12.13 1.41 14.14
CA LYS A 121 -13.58 1.58 13.95
C LYS A 121 -14.38 0.75 14.94
N LEU A 122 -13.96 -0.49 15.17
CA LEU A 122 -14.64 -1.37 16.13
C LEU A 122 -14.52 -0.83 17.56
N VAL A 123 -13.34 -0.38 17.97
CA VAL A 123 -13.10 0.26 19.28
C VAL A 123 -14.01 1.47 19.46
N TYR A 124 -14.01 2.38 18.47
CA TYR A 124 -14.83 3.58 18.49
C TYR A 124 -16.33 3.25 18.59
N GLU A 125 -16.84 2.36 17.74
CA GLU A 125 -18.25 1.98 17.74
C GLU A 125 -18.68 1.30 19.04
N ASN A 126 -17.85 0.42 19.59
CA ASN A 126 -18.13 -0.28 20.85
C ASN A 126 -18.22 0.70 22.02
N CYS A 127 -17.29 1.65 22.12
CA CYS A 127 -17.33 2.66 23.16
C CYS A 127 -18.54 3.58 23.02
N CYS A 128 -18.88 4.01 21.80
CA CYS A 128 -20.09 4.80 21.56
C CYS A 128 -21.37 4.05 21.92
N ARG A 129 -21.42 2.72 21.71
CA ARG A 129 -22.56 1.89 22.13
C ARG A 129 -22.65 1.79 23.65
N ALA A 130 -21.54 1.52 24.33
CA ALA A 130 -21.49 1.46 25.79
C ALA A 130 -21.98 2.76 26.44
N MET A 131 -21.59 3.93 25.88
CA MET A 131 -22.07 5.24 26.35
C MET A 131 -23.59 5.42 26.15
N ARG A 132 -24.18 4.90 25.07
CA ARG A 132 -25.63 4.98 24.84
C ARG A 132 -26.43 4.12 25.82
N ASP A 133 -25.92 2.96 26.20
CA ASP A 133 -26.61 2.08 27.15
C ASP A 133 -26.64 2.66 28.57
N THR A 134 -25.63 3.44 28.97
CA THR A 134 -25.65 4.22 30.22
C THR A 134 -26.71 5.33 30.27
N VAL A 135 -27.19 5.83 29.12
CA VAL A 135 -28.22 6.89 29.05
C VAL A 135 -29.64 6.33 29.14
N LYS A 136 -29.83 5.00 29.10
CA LYS A 136 -31.17 4.38 29.24
C LYS A 136 -31.79 4.52 30.64
N GLY A 137 -31.04 5.00 31.63
CA GLY A 137 -31.53 5.24 33.00
C GLY A 137 -32.15 6.62 33.23
N ASP A 138 -31.77 7.64 32.46
CA ASP A 138 -32.31 8.99 32.58
C ASP A 138 -33.39 9.19 31.52
N MET A 139 -34.57 8.60 31.77
CA MET A 139 -35.78 9.16 31.17
C MET A 139 -35.91 10.59 31.70
N LEU A 140 -35.59 11.57 30.86
CA LEU A 140 -36.06 12.94 30.98
C LEU A 140 -37.59 12.90 30.91
N VAL A 141 -38.23 12.69 32.06
CA VAL A 141 -39.66 12.85 32.22
C VAL A 141 -39.91 14.35 32.16
N GLY A 142 -40.25 14.83 30.96
CA GLY A 142 -40.93 16.12 30.82
C GLY A 142 -42.26 16.01 31.55
N HIS A 143 -42.35 16.63 32.71
CA HIS A 143 -43.62 16.93 33.35
C HIS A 143 -44.22 18.16 32.65
N ASP A 144 -45.24 17.92 31.82
CA ASP A 144 -46.34 18.87 31.61
C ASP A 144 -47.54 18.42 32.44
#